data_AF-A0A1F5ZY84-F1
#
_entry.id   AF-A0A1F5ZY84-F1
#
_cell.length_a   1.000
_cell.length_b   1.000
_cell.length_c   1.000
_cell.angle_alpha   90.00
_cell.angle_beta   90.00
_cell.angle_gamma   90.00
#
_symmetry.space_group_name_H-M   'P 1'
#
loop_
_entity.id
_entity.type
_entity.pdbx_description
1 polymer ?
#
loop_
_entity_poly.entity_id
_entity_poly.type
_entity_poly.pdbx_seq_one_letter_code
_entity_poly.pdbx_strand_id
1 'polypeptide(L)'
;MPPPTGDNYAPKGYIDGTSSGNCSVSGWTCDLDSPQTALTVYFSSERKSLGSTVANQSRPDVASDCGGYPGHGYYYQFNRTEAGILKLRLIELY
;
A
#
# COMPACT_ATOMS: atom_id res chain seq x y z
N MET A 1 8.31 -35.47 5.66
CA MET A 1 8.47 -34.03 5.40
C MET A 1 8.11 -33.29 6.68
N PRO A 2 8.89 -32.30 7.15
CA PRO A 2 8.38 -31.39 8.16
C PRO A 2 7.19 -30.62 7.58
N PRO A 3 6.20 -30.20 8.39
CA PRO A 3 5.11 -29.37 7.91
C PRO A 3 5.66 -28.05 7.35
N PRO A 4 5.02 -27.44 6.34
CA PRO A 4 5.32 -26.06 5.97
C PRO A 4 5.17 -25.23 7.26
N THR A 5 6.24 -24.57 7.68
CA THR A 5 6.25 -23.76 8.89
C THR A 5 5.19 -22.67 8.71
N GLY A 6 4.09 -22.83 9.44
CA GLY A 6 2.88 -22.04 9.32
C GLY A 6 3.00 -20.66 9.95
N ASP A 7 3.95 -19.87 9.46
CA ASP A 7 3.92 -18.45 9.71
C ASP A 7 3.00 -17.84 8.66
N ASN A 8 1.83 -17.35 9.09
CA ASN A 8 0.92 -16.57 8.26
C ASN A 8 1.22 -15.10 8.54
N TYR A 9 2.12 -14.51 7.74
CA TYR A 9 2.54 -13.14 7.93
C TYR A 9 1.42 -12.19 7.50
N ALA A 10 0.99 -11.31 8.39
CA ALA A 10 0.07 -10.24 7.98
C ALA A 10 0.76 -9.37 6.89
N PRO A 11 0.04 -8.98 5.82
CA PRO A 11 0.56 -8.02 4.85
C PRO A 11 1.05 -6.75 5.56
N LYS A 12 2.19 -6.24 5.13
CA LYS A 12 2.83 -5.06 5.71
C LYS A 12 3.13 -4.03 4.62
N GLY A 13 3.26 -2.78 5.02
CA GLY A 13 3.58 -1.69 4.09
C GLY A 13 3.79 -0.37 4.78
N TYR A 14 4.10 0.64 3.99
CA TYR A 14 4.31 2.01 4.45
C TYR A 14 3.78 3.02 3.43
N ILE A 15 3.37 4.19 3.91
CA ILE A 15 3.01 5.35 3.08
C ILE A 15 4.21 6.27 3.05
N ASP A 16 4.85 6.41 1.90
CA ASP A 16 6.03 7.27 1.74
C ASP A 16 5.66 8.75 1.75
N GLY A 17 4.46 9.08 1.24
CA GLY A 17 4.02 10.46 1.19
C GLY A 17 2.67 10.66 0.52
N THR A 18 2.13 11.86 0.75
CA THR A 18 0.92 12.36 0.09
C THR A 18 1.20 13.71 -0.57
N SER A 19 0.57 13.97 -1.71
CA SER A 19 0.64 15.26 -2.41
C SER A 19 -0.75 15.88 -2.47
N SER A 20 -0.92 17.03 -1.83
CA SER A 20 -2.17 17.80 -1.92
C SER A 20 -2.36 18.43 -3.31
N GLY A 21 -1.27 18.87 -3.95
CA GLY A 21 -1.30 19.49 -5.27
C GLY A 21 -1.80 18.53 -6.36
N ASN A 22 -1.35 17.28 -6.33
CA ASN A 22 -1.78 16.26 -7.30
C ASN A 22 -2.89 15.35 -6.76
N CYS A 23 -3.29 15.51 -5.49
CA CYS A 23 -4.18 14.62 -4.77
C CYS A 23 -3.74 13.16 -4.93
N SER A 24 -2.53 12.84 -4.51
CA SER A 24 -1.97 11.50 -4.67
C SER A 24 -1.30 10.97 -3.42
N VAL A 25 -1.11 9.66 -3.40
CA VAL A 25 -0.44 8.90 -2.35
C VAL A 25 0.50 7.89 -2.99
N SER A 26 1.65 7.68 -2.37
CA SER A 26 2.61 6.64 -2.75
C SER A 26 3.06 5.86 -1.52
N GLY A 27 3.48 4.63 -1.76
CA GLY A 27 3.97 3.76 -0.72
C GLY A 27 4.40 2.42 -1.27
N TRP A 28 4.49 1.44 -0.38
CA TRP A 28 4.72 0.06 -0.74
C TRP A 28 3.92 -0.87 0.17
N THR A 29 3.65 -2.08 -0.32
CA THR A 29 3.06 -3.16 0.48
C THR A 29 3.50 -4.52 -0.05
N CYS A 30 3.70 -5.47 0.86
CA CYS A 30 4.06 -6.84 0.52
C CYS A 30 3.51 -7.84 1.54
N ASP A 31 3.39 -9.07 1.09
CA ASP A 31 3.02 -10.23 1.90
C ASP A 31 4.20 -11.20 1.88
N LEU A 32 4.74 -11.55 3.05
CA LEU A 32 5.88 -12.47 3.15
C LEU A 32 5.48 -13.93 2.90
N ASP A 33 4.19 -14.25 2.98
CA ASP A 33 3.66 -15.56 2.55
C ASP A 33 3.67 -15.69 1.03
N SER A 34 3.70 -14.56 0.31
CA SER A 34 3.67 -14.49 -1.16
C SER A 34 4.49 -13.30 -1.70
N PRO A 35 5.83 -13.29 -1.50
CA PRO A 35 6.67 -12.12 -1.76
C PRO A 35 6.82 -11.77 -3.25
N GLN A 36 6.41 -12.64 -4.16
CA GLN A 36 6.38 -12.35 -5.60
C GLN A 36 5.04 -11.77 -6.08
N THR A 37 4.03 -11.76 -5.21
CA THR A 37 2.67 -11.36 -5.56
C THR A 37 2.48 -9.88 -5.25
N ALA A 38 2.16 -9.10 -6.28
CA ALA A 38 1.73 -7.72 -6.09
C ALA A 38 0.35 -7.69 -5.43
N LEU A 39 0.19 -6.85 -4.40
CA LEU A 39 -1.07 -6.71 -3.68
C LEU A 39 -1.91 -5.56 -4.24
N THR A 40 -3.23 -5.69 -4.15
CA THR A 40 -4.16 -4.58 -4.43
C THR A 40 -4.32 -3.72 -3.18
N VAL A 41 -4.03 -2.43 -3.30
CA VAL A 41 -4.24 -1.43 -2.25
C VAL A 41 -5.55 -0.72 -2.51
N TYR A 42 -6.43 -0.74 -1.52
CA TYR A 42 -7.71 -0.05 -1.55
C TYR A 42 -7.64 1.22 -0.71
N PHE A 43 -8.17 2.31 -1.26
CA PHE A 43 -8.26 3.60 -0.58
C PHE A 43 -9.72 3.91 -0.28
N SER A 44 -10.01 4.31 0.94
CA SER A 44 -11.35 4.69 1.38
C SER A 44 -11.30 5.87 2.35
N SER A 45 -12.42 6.58 2.42
CA SER A 45 -12.76 7.55 3.45
C SER A 45 -13.88 6.96 4.31
N GLU A 46 -14.21 7.59 5.45
CA GLU A 46 -15.19 7.10 6.44
C GLU A 46 -16.51 6.59 5.84
N ARG A 47 -16.94 7.09 4.68
CA ARG A 47 -18.21 6.71 4.06
C ARG A 47 -18.11 6.29 2.59
N LYS A 48 -16.92 6.24 2.00
CA LYS A 48 -16.78 6.06 0.55
C LYS A 48 -15.45 5.42 0.15
N SER A 49 -15.51 4.41 -0.72
CA SER A 49 -14.35 3.91 -1.46
C SER A 49 -13.87 4.96 -2.45
N LEU A 50 -12.60 5.31 -2.36
CA LEU A 50 -11.92 6.29 -3.22
C LEU A 50 -11.24 5.62 -4.42
N GLY A 51 -11.15 4.28 -4.41
CA GLY A 51 -10.61 3.46 -5.50
C GLY A 51 -9.51 2.52 -5.02
N SER A 52 -8.76 1.97 -5.97
CA SER A 52 -7.68 1.03 -5.69
C SER A 52 -6.58 1.10 -6.75
N THR A 53 -5.41 0.57 -6.39
CA THR A 53 -4.26 0.41 -7.29
C THR A 53 -3.54 -0.91 -6.98
N VAL A 54 -2.69 -1.37 -7.89
CA VAL A 54 -1.84 -2.55 -7.68
C VAL A 54 -0.44 -2.10 -7.29
N ALA A 55 0.11 -2.70 -6.25
CA ALA A 55 1.45 -2.46 -5.76
C ALA A 55 2.49 -3.25 -6.57
N ASN A 56 2.63 -2.93 -7.85
CA ASN A 56 3.53 -3.63 -8.79
C ASN A 56 4.71 -2.79 -9.28
N GLN A 57 4.89 -1.58 -8.76
CA GLN A 57 5.99 -0.70 -9.13
C GLN A 57 7.30 -1.16 -8.47
N SER A 58 8.41 -1.01 -9.17
CA SER A 58 9.72 -1.43 -8.67
C SER A 58 10.21 -0.53 -7.52
N ARG A 59 10.59 -1.15 -6.41
CA ARG A 59 11.13 -0.59 -5.17
C ARG A 59 12.29 -1.46 -4.66
N PRO A 60 13.48 -1.36 -5.26
CA PRO A 60 14.66 -2.12 -4.83
C PRO A 60 15.06 -1.84 -3.38
N ASP A 61 14.74 -0.65 -2.88
CA ASP A 61 15.01 -0.18 -1.53
C ASP A 61 14.26 -0.97 -0.44
N VAL A 62 13.12 -1.60 -0.77
CA VAL A 62 12.32 -2.39 0.18
C VAL A 62 12.39 -3.90 -0.10
N ALA A 63 13.14 -4.31 -1.12
CA ALA A 63 13.18 -5.70 -1.56
C ALA A 63 13.70 -6.64 -0.46
N SER A 64 14.71 -6.23 0.33
CA SER A 64 15.20 -7.03 1.47
C SER A 64 14.11 -7.32 2.49
N ASP A 65 13.18 -6.39 2.66
CA ASP A 65 12.12 -6.47 3.66
C ASP A 65 10.92 -7.26 3.13
N CYS A 66 10.86 -7.49 1.83
CA CYS A 66 9.75 -8.16 1.13
C CYS A 66 10.21 -9.44 0.42
N GLY A 67 11.08 -10.23 1.04
CA GLY A 67 11.48 -11.54 0.53
C GLY A 67 12.37 -11.50 -0.72
N GLY A 68 13.03 -10.37 -0.99
CA GLY A 68 14.00 -10.19 -2.07
C GLY A 68 13.42 -9.66 -3.38
N TYR A 69 12.11 -9.37 -3.46
CA TYR A 69 11.46 -8.90 -4.68
C TYR A 69 11.19 -7.40 -4.61
N PRO A 70 11.40 -6.64 -5.70
CA PRO A 70 11.21 -5.19 -5.68
C PRO A 70 9.79 -4.76 -6.06
N GLY A 71 8.93 -5.64 -6.58
CA GLY A 71 7.65 -5.27 -7.19
C GLY A 71 6.54 -4.98 -6.20
N HIS A 72 6.74 -4.02 -5.29
CA HIS A 72 5.86 -3.74 -4.15
C HIS A 72 5.44 -2.28 -4.00
N GLY A 73 5.91 -1.40 -4.88
CA GLY A 73 5.55 0.01 -4.87
C GLY A 73 4.16 0.25 -5.43
N TYR A 74 3.44 1.22 -4.88
CA TYR A 74 2.22 1.74 -5.43
C TYR A 74 2.23 3.26 -5.51
N TYR A 75 1.50 3.77 -6.50
CA TYR A 75 1.11 5.17 -6.61
C TYR A 75 -0.37 5.22 -6.97
N TYR A 76 -1.12 6.09 -6.31
CA TYR A 76 -2.52 6.33 -6.64
C TYR A 76 -2.82 7.82 -6.63
N GLN A 77 -3.56 8.26 -7.64
CA GLN A 77 -4.03 9.62 -7.76
C GLN A 77 -5.55 9.63 -7.61
N PHE A 78 -6.02 10.41 -6.65
CA PHE A 78 -7.43 10.65 -6.39
C PHE A 78 -7.99 11.68 -7.37
N ASN A 79 -9.26 11.52 -7.71
CA ASN A 79 -9.98 12.54 -8.45
C ASN A 79 -10.22 13.76 -7.54
N ARG A 80 -9.87 14.97 -8.02
CA ARG A 80 -9.96 16.21 -7.22
C ARG A 80 -11.36 16.52 -6.69
N THR A 81 -12.41 16.08 -7.40
CA THR A 81 -13.80 16.19 -6.94
C THR A 81 -14.11 15.34 -5.70
N GLU A 82 -13.33 14.31 -5.42
CA GLU A 82 -13.40 13.52 -4.17
C GLU A 82 -12.48 14.08 -3.09
N ALA A 83 -11.29 14.57 -3.48
CA ALA A 83 -10.33 15.18 -2.57
C ALA A 83 -10.84 16.51 -1.94
N GLY A 84 -11.67 17.28 -2.65
CA GLY A 84 -12.26 18.53 -2.15
C GLY A 84 -13.27 18.36 -0.99
N ILE A 85 -13.72 17.12 -0.72
CA ILE A 85 -14.58 16.77 0.43
C ILE A 85 -13.77 16.13 1.57
N LEU A 86 -12.57 15.63 1.27
CA LEU A 86 -11.68 15.00 2.23
C LEU A 86 -10.93 16.05 3.06
N LYS A 87 -11.52 16.42 4.19
CA LYS A 87 -10.77 16.96 5.33
C LYS A 87 -9.92 15.80 5.89
N LEU A 88 -8.72 15.58 5.34
CA LEU A 88 -7.78 14.58 5.84
C LEU A 88 -7.38 14.95 7.28
N ARG A 89 -7.99 14.30 8.27
CA ARG A 89 -7.52 14.30 9.65
C ARG A 89 -6.51 13.17 9.77
N LEU A 90 -5.26 13.52 10.13
CA LEU A 90 -4.28 12.56 10.60
C LEU A 90 -4.87 11.89 11.86
N ILE A 91 -5.15 10.59 11.82
CA ILE A 91 -5.48 9.84 13.02
C ILE A 91 -4.16 9.30 13.56
N GLU A 92 -3.74 9.83 14.72
CA GLU A 92 -2.70 9.22 15.54
C GLU A 92 -3.19 7.84 16.00
N LEU A 93 -2.37 6.81 15.78
CA LEU A 93 -2.67 5.44 16.19
C LEU A 93 -2.35 5.30 17.69
N TYR A 94 -3.32 4.80 18.46
CA TYR A 94 -3.10 4.19 19.79
C TYR A 94 -2.83 2.70 19.62
#